data_AF-A0A944SHQ8-F1
#
_entry.id   AF-A0A944SHQ8-F1
#
_cell.length_a   1.000
_cell.length_b   1.000
_cell.length_c   1.000
_cell.angle_alpha   90.00
_cell.angle_beta   90.00
_cell.angle_gamma   90.00
#
_symmetry.space_group_name_H-M   'P 1'
#
loop_
_entity.id
_entity.type
_entity.pdbx_description
1 polymer ?
#
loop_
_entity_poly.entity_id
_entity_poly.type
_entity_poly.pdbx_seq_one_letter_code
_entity_poly.pdbx_strand_id
1 'polypeptide(L)'
;MAQPLMPKATAVWLVENTALTFDQIAEFCNLHPLEVQAIADGEVGMGIQGLDPITNGALTQEEIDRCSGSPDNRLVKAKSKIPQPRAKPRGARYTPVSKRQDRPDAIAWLLKSCPELSDAQISRLIGTTKPTINSVRDKTHWNSQQIKPQNPVNLGLCTAQDLERVVVIAKNKAAKMKAAEGPAETETPAEAPLETSEEAPVETPVETPVETPVETPVETPAADLPEEPSKGPAENPSDPS
;
A
#
# COMPACT_ATOMS: atom_id res chain seq x y z
N MET A 1 9.56 27.10 2.57
CA MET A 1 10.41 26.56 1.49
C MET A 1 10.91 25.17 1.91
N ALA A 2 11.22 24.27 0.98
CA ALA A 2 11.68 22.93 1.34
C ALA A 2 13.02 23.03 2.08
N GLN A 3 13.16 22.39 3.24
CA GLN A 3 14.37 22.45 4.09
C GLN A 3 15.45 21.48 3.60
N PRO A 4 16.76 21.82 3.69
CA PRO A 4 17.83 20.86 3.38
C PRO A 4 17.72 19.62 4.27
N LEU A 5 18.18 18.46 3.79
CA LEU A 5 18.00 17.17 4.47
C LEU A 5 18.59 17.16 5.89
N MET A 6 19.72 17.84 6.10
CA MET A 6 20.38 17.99 7.39
C MET A 6 20.72 19.47 7.66
N PRO A 7 19.77 20.27 8.15
CA PRO A 7 19.92 21.73 8.19
C PRO A 7 21.08 22.22 9.07
N LYS A 8 21.34 21.56 10.21
CA LYS A 8 22.47 21.92 11.09
C LYS A 8 23.82 21.58 10.48
N ALA A 9 23.98 20.39 9.89
CA ALA A 9 25.23 19.99 9.24
C ALA A 9 25.52 20.83 7.99
N THR A 10 24.48 21.19 7.23
CA THR A 10 24.62 22.10 6.10
C THR A 10 24.94 23.52 6.55
N ALA A 11 24.38 24.00 7.67
CA ALA A 11 24.73 25.30 8.24
C ALA A 11 26.21 25.35 8.70
N VAL A 12 26.71 24.32 9.39
CA VAL A 12 28.14 24.21 9.77
C VAL A 12 29.03 24.35 8.53
N TRP A 13 28.73 23.58 7.48
CA TRP A 13 29.52 23.64 6.24
C TRP A 13 29.45 25.01 5.57
N LEU A 14 28.26 25.63 5.49
CA LEU A 14 28.10 26.96 4.88
C LEU A 14 28.84 28.05 5.67
N VAL A 15 28.80 28.01 7.00
CA VAL A 15 29.53 28.96 7.86
C VAL A 15 31.05 28.83 7.66
N GLU A 16 31.58 27.61 7.53
CA GLU A 16 33.02 27.36 7.41
C GLU A 16 33.57 27.59 5.99
N ASN A 17 32.76 27.38 4.95
CA ASN A 17 33.24 27.30 3.55
C ASN A 17 32.72 28.41 2.64
N THR A 18 31.84 29.30 3.14
CA THR A 18 31.26 30.38 2.32
C THR A 18 31.28 31.74 3.04
N ALA A 19 31.18 32.83 2.28
CA ALA A 19 31.12 34.20 2.81
C ALA A 19 29.67 34.71 2.95
N LEU A 20 28.71 33.80 3.13
CA LEU A 20 27.29 34.13 3.26
C LEU A 20 26.97 34.75 4.63
N THR A 21 25.94 35.60 4.68
CA THR A 21 25.47 36.17 5.94
C THR A 21 24.72 35.14 6.78
N PHE A 22 24.72 35.32 8.11
CA PHE A 22 23.97 34.44 9.01
C PHE A 22 22.47 34.39 8.68
N ASP A 23 21.90 35.50 8.22
CA ASP A 23 20.50 35.57 7.79
C ASP A 23 20.23 34.74 6.53
N GLN A 24 21.16 34.72 5.57
CA GLN A 24 21.05 33.91 4.35
C GLN A 24 21.09 32.41 4.67
N ILE A 25 22.02 32.01 5.54
CA ILE A 25 22.16 30.62 6.00
C ILE A 25 20.95 30.20 6.83
N ALA A 26 20.50 31.07 7.73
CA ALA A 26 19.33 30.86 8.59
C ALA A 26 18.06 30.61 7.76
N GLU A 27 17.80 31.43 6.74
CA GLU A 27 16.62 31.24 5.88
C GLU A 27 16.70 29.96 5.05
N PHE A 28 17.88 29.62 4.52
CA PHE A 28 18.06 28.41 3.72
C PHE A 28 17.89 27.13 4.55
N CYS A 29 18.52 27.09 5.73
CA CYS A 29 18.45 25.97 6.66
C CYS A 29 17.20 25.97 7.54
N ASN A 30 16.38 27.03 7.48
CA ASN A 30 15.24 27.27 8.36
C ASN A 30 15.63 27.18 9.85
N LEU A 31 16.75 27.81 10.19
CA LEU A 31 17.28 27.98 11.55
C LEU A 31 17.13 29.44 11.96
N HIS A 32 17.20 29.73 13.25
CA HIS A 32 17.24 31.12 13.71
C HIS A 32 18.65 31.71 13.46
N PRO A 33 18.80 33.01 13.11
CA PRO A 33 20.13 33.62 12.94
C PRO A 33 21.06 33.44 14.15
N LEU A 34 20.50 33.48 15.37
CA LEU A 34 21.23 33.19 16.61
C LEU A 34 21.74 31.74 16.70
N GLU A 35 21.03 30.77 16.14
CA GLU A 35 21.51 29.38 16.09
C GLU A 35 22.68 29.25 15.11
N VAL A 36 22.64 29.97 13.98
CA VAL A 36 23.75 30.02 13.02
C VAL A 36 24.97 30.73 13.64
N GLN A 37 24.74 31.79 14.40
CA GLN A 37 25.80 32.47 15.16
C GLN A 37 26.41 31.53 16.20
N ALA A 38 25.60 30.82 16.98
CA ALA A 38 26.11 29.86 17.96
C ALA A 38 26.86 28.68 17.31
N ILE A 39 26.54 28.32 16.06
CA ILE A 39 27.32 27.37 15.26
C ILE A 39 28.66 27.98 14.85
N ALA A 40 28.68 29.25 14.42
CA ALA A 40 29.91 29.96 14.08
C ALA A 40 30.84 30.16 15.29
N ASP A 41 30.27 30.41 16.46
CA ASP A 41 30.98 30.55 17.73
C ASP A 41 31.43 29.19 18.30
N GLY A 42 31.01 28.08 17.68
CA GLY A 42 31.35 26.72 18.11
C GLY A 42 30.62 26.24 19.37
N GLU A 43 29.60 26.96 19.84
CA GLU A 43 28.77 26.60 21.01
C GLU A 43 27.76 25.50 20.65
N VAL A 44 27.22 25.54 19.43
CA VAL A 44 26.22 24.59 18.93
C VAL A 44 26.79 23.76 17.80
N GLY A 45 26.76 22.43 17.94
CA GLY A 45 27.21 21.52 16.89
C GLY A 45 28.65 21.04 17.00
N MET A 46 29.29 21.19 18.17
CA MET A 46 30.55 20.49 18.48
C MET A 46 30.37 18.98 18.23
N GLY A 47 31.04 18.45 17.21
CA GLY A 47 30.96 17.05 16.78
C GLY A 47 30.02 16.77 15.60
N ILE A 48 29.30 17.77 15.06
CA ILE A 48 28.55 17.64 13.80
C ILE A 48 29.53 17.86 12.65
N GLN A 49 29.74 16.83 11.83
CA GLN A 49 30.52 16.97 10.61
C GLN A 49 29.73 17.79 9.57
N GLY A 50 30.33 18.88 9.08
CA GLY A 50 29.75 19.72 8.04
C GLY A 50 29.42 18.90 6.79
N LEU A 51 28.19 19.05 6.30
CA LEU A 51 27.71 18.34 5.11
C LEU A 51 27.59 19.32 3.95
N ASP A 52 28.40 19.09 2.92
CA ASP A 52 28.45 19.93 1.72
C ASP A 52 27.11 19.93 0.94
N PRO A 53 26.44 21.08 0.78
CA PRO A 53 25.19 21.19 0.04
C PRO A 53 25.37 21.12 -1.48
N ILE A 54 26.56 21.33 -2.02
CA ILE A 54 26.87 21.29 -3.45
C ILE A 54 26.96 19.84 -3.91
N THR A 55 27.72 19.01 -3.19
CA THR A 55 27.83 17.57 -3.50
C THR A 55 26.50 16.84 -3.34
N ASN A 56 25.65 17.28 -2.40
CA ASN A 56 24.28 16.77 -2.24
C ASN A 56 23.29 17.29 -3.30
N GLY A 57 23.72 18.20 -4.18
CA GLY A 57 22.86 18.83 -5.19
C GLY A 57 21.73 19.66 -4.58
N ALA A 58 21.91 20.17 -3.35
CA ALA A 58 20.97 21.07 -2.70
C ALA A 58 21.20 22.53 -3.11
N LEU A 59 22.46 22.92 -3.37
CA LEU A 59 22.88 24.21 -3.91
C LEU A 59 23.82 24.01 -5.10
N THR A 60 24.00 25.06 -5.90
CA THR A 60 25.04 25.10 -6.94
C THR A 60 26.10 26.13 -6.55
N GLN A 61 27.32 25.99 -7.06
CA GLN A 61 28.41 26.92 -6.76
C GLN A 61 28.05 28.34 -7.24
N GLU A 62 27.41 28.46 -8.41
CA GLU A 62 27.02 29.75 -8.97
C GLU A 62 26.02 30.51 -8.08
N GLU A 63 25.16 29.76 -7.36
CA GLU A 63 24.18 30.32 -6.45
C GLU A 63 24.82 30.83 -5.15
N ILE A 64 25.84 30.14 -4.65
CA ILE A 64 26.65 30.58 -3.51
C ILE A 64 27.43 31.84 -3.89
N ASP A 65 28.06 31.87 -5.07
CA ASP A 65 28.81 33.04 -5.53
C ASP A 65 27.90 34.27 -5.72
N ARG A 66 26.69 34.07 -6.26
CA ARG A 66 25.66 35.12 -6.41
C ARG A 66 25.23 35.72 -5.07
N CYS A 67 25.05 34.88 -4.05
CA CYS A 67 24.65 35.33 -2.71
C CYS A 67 25.82 35.89 -1.90
N SER A 68 27.05 35.41 -2.13
CA SER A 68 28.26 35.91 -1.47
C SER A 68 28.57 37.36 -1.85
N GLY A 69 28.22 37.77 -3.07
CA GLY A 69 28.39 39.15 -3.53
C GLY A 69 27.32 40.14 -3.09
N SER A 70 26.23 39.69 -2.44
CA SER A 70 25.11 40.57 -2.07
C SER A 70 24.35 40.04 -0.83
N PRO A 71 24.37 40.77 0.30
CA PRO A 71 23.80 40.30 1.56
C PRO A 71 22.27 40.17 1.55
N ASP A 72 21.58 40.87 0.65
CA ASP A 72 20.11 40.85 0.55
C ASP A 72 19.57 39.66 -0.27
N ASN A 73 20.43 38.98 -1.03
CA ASN A 73 20.02 37.87 -1.88
C ASN A 73 19.70 36.63 -1.05
N ARG A 74 18.60 35.94 -1.36
CA ARG A 74 18.23 34.69 -0.68
C ARG A 74 18.63 33.48 -1.52
N LEU A 75 19.15 32.46 -0.85
CA LEU A 75 19.59 31.20 -1.45
C LEU A 75 18.39 30.39 -1.96
N VAL A 76 18.46 29.98 -3.21
CA VAL A 76 17.46 29.11 -3.86
C VAL A 76 18.03 27.72 -4.04
N LYS A 77 17.26 26.71 -3.60
CA LYS A 77 17.64 25.31 -3.79
C LYS A 77 17.74 24.92 -5.26
N ALA A 78 18.76 24.13 -5.56
CA ALA A 78 18.90 23.49 -6.87
C ALA A 78 17.74 22.54 -7.13
N LYS A 79 17.23 22.54 -8.38
CA LYS A 79 16.21 21.58 -8.81
C LYS A 79 16.87 20.20 -8.96
N SER A 80 16.41 19.23 -8.16
CA SER A 80 16.89 17.85 -8.26
C SER A 80 16.64 17.28 -9.65
N LYS A 81 17.69 16.77 -10.32
CA LYS A 81 17.58 16.08 -11.63
C LYS A 81 17.00 14.66 -11.52
N ILE A 82 16.82 14.16 -10.30
CA ILE A 82 16.30 12.82 -10.04
C ILE A 82 14.77 12.82 -10.18
N PRO A 83 14.16 11.89 -10.95
CA PRO A 83 12.72 11.75 -11.02
C PRO A 83 12.13 11.45 -9.64
N GLN A 84 11.19 12.28 -9.18
CA GLN A 84 10.53 12.03 -7.90
C GLN A 84 9.65 10.77 -7.98
N PRO A 85 9.70 9.89 -6.96
CA PRO A 85 8.81 8.74 -6.90
C PRO A 85 7.35 9.19 -6.93
N ARG A 86 6.57 8.66 -7.87
CA ARG A 86 5.11 8.87 -7.88
C ARG A 86 4.51 8.27 -6.62
N ALA A 87 3.70 9.05 -5.89
CA ALA A 87 2.98 8.55 -4.74
C ALA A 87 2.14 7.32 -5.13
N LYS A 88 2.32 6.20 -4.43
CA LYS A 88 1.52 4.99 -4.68
C LYS A 88 0.05 5.32 -4.40
N PRO A 89 -0.89 4.88 -5.25
CA PRO A 89 -2.31 5.06 -4.98
C PRO A 89 -2.65 4.39 -3.65
N ARG A 90 -3.46 5.05 -2.82
CA ARG A 90 -3.91 4.48 -1.54
C ARG A 90 -4.47 3.07 -1.79
N GLY A 91 -3.90 2.09 -1.09
CA GLY A 91 -4.35 0.70 -1.13
C GLY A 91 -5.72 0.53 -0.48
N ALA A 92 -6.25 -0.70 -0.51
CA ALA A 92 -7.46 -1.02 0.24
C ALA A 92 -7.27 -0.68 1.73
N ARG A 93 -8.26 -0.02 2.35
CA ARG A 93 -8.20 0.32 3.77
C ARG A 93 -8.25 -0.98 4.58
N TYR A 94 -7.41 -1.07 5.61
CA TYR A 94 -7.45 -2.21 6.53
C TYR A 94 -8.79 -2.22 7.30
N THR A 95 -9.54 -3.32 7.19
CA THR A 95 -10.76 -3.52 7.99
C THR A 95 -10.39 -4.24 9.30
N PRO A 96 -10.69 -3.66 10.47
CA PRO A 96 -10.40 -4.27 11.76
C PRO A 96 -11.21 -5.57 11.95
N VAL A 97 -10.67 -6.51 12.74
CA VAL A 97 -11.22 -7.88 12.91
C VAL A 97 -12.70 -7.88 13.31
N SER A 98 -13.10 -6.99 14.22
CA SER A 98 -14.48 -6.86 14.70
C SER A 98 -15.47 -6.57 13.57
N LYS A 99 -15.07 -5.75 12.60
CA LYS A 99 -15.93 -5.34 11.46
C LYS A 99 -15.89 -6.32 10.29
N ARG A 100 -15.16 -7.44 10.41
CA ARG A 100 -15.02 -8.41 9.31
C ARG A 100 -16.28 -9.23 9.09
N GLN A 101 -17.02 -9.48 10.18
CA GLN A 101 -18.30 -10.20 10.15
C GLN A 101 -19.39 -9.40 9.44
N ASP A 102 -19.30 -8.07 9.46
CA ASP A 102 -20.26 -7.17 8.79
C ASP A 102 -20.02 -7.04 7.28
N ARG A 103 -18.91 -7.57 6.76
CA ARG A 103 -18.57 -7.50 5.33
C ARG A 103 -19.54 -8.27 4.42
N PRO A 104 -19.93 -9.53 4.70
CA PRO A 104 -20.97 -10.21 3.92
C PRO A 104 -22.30 -9.45 3.88
N ASP A 105 -22.71 -8.84 5.01
CA ASP A 105 -23.94 -8.05 5.12
C ASP A 105 -23.90 -6.81 4.22
N ALA A 106 -22.78 -6.11 4.23
CA ALA A 106 -22.52 -4.98 3.34
C ALA A 106 -22.50 -5.37 1.86
N ILE A 107 -21.87 -6.49 1.51
CA ILE A 107 -21.81 -6.99 0.13
C ILE A 107 -23.21 -7.35 -0.35
N ALA A 108 -24.00 -8.05 0.46
CA ALA A 108 -25.37 -8.42 0.11
C ALA A 108 -26.26 -7.18 -0.13
N TRP A 109 -26.07 -6.12 0.67
CA TRP A 109 -26.78 -4.85 0.46
C TRP A 109 -26.36 -4.14 -0.83
N LEU A 110 -25.06 -4.11 -1.15
CA LEU A 110 -24.56 -3.50 -2.39
C LEU A 110 -25.07 -4.24 -3.62
N LEU A 111 -25.05 -5.57 -3.60
CA LEU A 111 -25.58 -6.39 -4.71
C LEU A 111 -27.08 -6.15 -4.94
N LYS A 112 -27.86 -5.94 -3.87
CA LYS A 112 -29.30 -5.68 -3.96
C LYS A 112 -29.63 -4.24 -4.36
N SER A 113 -28.94 -3.27 -3.77
CA SER A 113 -29.29 -1.85 -3.90
C SER A 113 -28.60 -1.18 -5.08
N CYS A 114 -27.45 -1.70 -5.52
CA CYS A 114 -26.61 -1.11 -6.55
C CYS A 114 -26.09 -2.20 -7.52
N PRO A 115 -26.97 -2.81 -8.35
CA PRO A 115 -26.57 -3.88 -9.27
C PRO A 115 -25.60 -3.41 -10.38
N GLU A 116 -25.49 -2.10 -10.61
CA GLU A 116 -24.58 -1.52 -11.59
C GLU A 116 -23.11 -1.50 -11.12
N LEU A 117 -22.85 -1.80 -9.84
CA LEU A 117 -21.49 -1.84 -9.30
C LEU A 117 -20.72 -3.08 -9.78
N SER A 118 -19.52 -2.86 -10.30
CA SER A 118 -18.61 -3.96 -10.64
C SER A 118 -17.96 -4.56 -9.39
N ASP A 119 -17.62 -5.84 -9.45
CA ASP A 119 -16.93 -6.55 -8.35
C ASP A 119 -15.60 -5.89 -7.96
N ALA A 120 -14.91 -5.29 -8.94
CA ALA A 120 -13.70 -4.50 -8.69
C ALA A 120 -13.98 -3.27 -7.83
N GLN A 121 -15.08 -2.56 -8.07
CA GLN A 121 -15.50 -1.42 -7.25
C GLN A 121 -15.90 -1.85 -5.84
N ILE A 122 -16.67 -2.95 -5.70
CA ILE A 122 -17.06 -3.50 -4.40
C ILE A 122 -15.83 -3.92 -3.59
N SER A 123 -14.87 -4.61 -4.22
CA SER A 123 -13.64 -5.07 -3.57
C SER A 123 -12.81 -3.92 -3.01
N ARG A 124 -12.69 -2.81 -3.75
CA ARG A 124 -11.96 -1.62 -3.35
C ARG A 124 -12.70 -0.78 -2.30
N LEU A 125 -14.03 -0.75 -2.34
CA LEU A 125 -14.87 0.03 -1.43
C LEU A 125 -14.93 -0.60 -0.03
N ILE A 126 -15.15 -1.91 0.07
CA ILE A 126 -15.29 -2.64 1.34
C ILE A 126 -13.93 -3.16 1.85
N GLY A 127 -12.95 -3.37 0.97
CA GLY A 127 -11.71 -4.05 1.32
C GLY A 127 -11.91 -5.57 1.45
N THR A 128 -12.62 -6.14 0.47
CA THR A 128 -12.88 -7.60 0.36
C THR A 128 -12.27 -8.15 -0.93
N THR A 129 -12.31 -9.46 -1.11
CA THR A 129 -11.82 -10.15 -2.32
C THR A 129 -12.97 -10.56 -3.23
N LYS A 130 -12.69 -10.65 -4.54
CA LYS A 130 -13.65 -11.13 -5.55
C LYS A 130 -14.28 -12.51 -5.24
N PRO A 131 -13.53 -13.54 -4.81
CA PRO A 131 -14.15 -14.83 -4.44
C PRO A 131 -15.18 -14.67 -3.31
N THR A 132 -14.90 -13.84 -2.30
CA THR A 132 -15.86 -13.58 -1.22
C THR A 132 -17.12 -12.89 -1.74
N ILE A 133 -17.00 -11.95 -2.69
CA ILE A 133 -18.16 -11.31 -3.32
C ILE A 133 -19.02 -12.34 -4.06
N ASN A 134 -18.39 -13.24 -4.81
CA ASN A 134 -19.09 -14.31 -5.54
C ASN A 134 -19.76 -15.30 -4.58
N SER A 135 -19.08 -15.72 -3.51
CA SER A 135 -19.70 -16.61 -2.52
C SER A 135 -20.92 -16.00 -1.82
N VAL A 136 -20.97 -14.68 -1.64
CA VAL A 136 -22.15 -13.99 -1.11
C VAL A 136 -23.25 -13.87 -2.18
N ARG A 137 -22.89 -13.59 -3.44
CA ARG A 137 -23.82 -13.55 -4.58
C ARG A 137 -24.51 -14.91 -4.79
N ASP A 138 -23.72 -15.97 -4.78
CA ASP A 138 -24.15 -17.34 -5.02
C ASP A 138 -24.72 -18.01 -3.76
N LYS A 139 -24.72 -17.29 -2.62
CA LYS A 139 -25.15 -17.76 -1.30
C LYS A 139 -24.40 -19.01 -0.79
N THR A 140 -23.19 -19.25 -1.30
CA THR A 140 -22.29 -20.34 -0.90
C THR A 140 -21.33 -19.95 0.24
N HIS A 141 -21.40 -18.71 0.73
CA HIS A 141 -20.67 -18.29 1.92
C HIS A 141 -21.08 -19.13 3.15
N TRP A 142 -20.11 -19.51 3.99
CA TRP A 142 -20.34 -20.39 5.15
C TRP A 142 -21.44 -19.86 6.11
N ASN A 143 -21.58 -18.54 6.21
CA ASN A 143 -22.60 -17.90 7.06
C ASN A 143 -23.82 -17.39 6.27
N SER A 144 -24.15 -17.94 5.10
CA SER A 144 -25.18 -17.39 4.21
C SER A 144 -26.58 -17.25 4.83
N GLN A 145 -26.92 -18.13 5.79
CA GLN A 145 -28.21 -18.11 6.48
C GLN A 145 -28.40 -16.91 7.41
N GLN A 146 -27.30 -16.38 7.98
CA GLN A 146 -27.36 -15.26 8.93
C GLN A 146 -27.12 -13.89 8.28
N ILE A 147 -26.77 -13.85 6.99
CA ILE A 147 -26.45 -12.59 6.28
C ILE A 147 -27.69 -11.71 6.22
N LYS A 148 -27.59 -10.50 6.77
CA LYS A 148 -28.63 -9.47 6.70
C LYS A 148 -28.13 -8.32 5.84
N PRO A 149 -28.79 -7.99 4.71
CA PRO A 149 -28.37 -6.86 3.88
C PRO A 149 -28.42 -5.54 4.68
N GLN A 150 -27.25 -4.99 5.02
CA GLN A 150 -27.10 -3.73 5.76
C GLN A 150 -26.23 -2.73 5.00
N ASN A 151 -26.56 -1.44 5.13
CA ASN A 151 -25.84 -0.39 4.41
C ASN A 151 -24.38 -0.29 4.90
N PRO A 152 -23.36 -0.35 4.02
CA PRO A 152 -21.94 -0.29 4.39
C PRO A 152 -21.51 1.02 5.07
N VAL A 153 -22.28 2.10 4.90
CA VAL A 153 -22.05 3.37 5.59
C VAL A 153 -22.45 3.26 7.06
N ASN A 154 -23.58 2.62 7.35
CA ASN A 154 -24.07 2.42 8.72
C ASN A 154 -23.15 1.48 9.52
N LEU A 155 -22.56 0.49 8.84
CA LEU A 155 -21.54 -0.40 9.40
C LEU A 155 -20.16 0.28 9.58
N GLY A 156 -20.01 1.50 9.03
CA GLY A 156 -18.76 2.26 9.05
C GLY A 156 -17.62 1.54 8.33
N LEU A 157 -17.94 0.83 7.23
CA LEU A 157 -16.98 0.19 6.32
C LEU A 157 -16.54 1.15 5.20
N CYS A 158 -17.44 2.05 4.80
CA CYS A 158 -17.17 3.11 3.83
C CYS A 158 -17.75 4.45 4.29
N THR A 159 -17.27 5.54 3.71
CA THR A 159 -17.87 6.87 3.93
C THR A 159 -19.02 7.08 2.94
N ALA A 160 -20.01 7.90 3.31
CA ALA A 160 -21.12 8.24 2.39
C ALA A 160 -20.62 8.78 1.06
N GLN A 161 -19.61 9.67 1.11
CA GLN A 161 -18.99 10.23 -0.09
C GLN A 161 -18.31 9.17 -0.97
N ASP A 162 -17.66 8.17 -0.38
CA ASP A 162 -17.02 7.10 -1.16
C ASP A 162 -18.07 6.22 -1.86
N LEU A 163 -19.18 5.90 -1.20
CA LEU A 163 -20.28 5.14 -1.79
C LEU A 163 -20.91 5.91 -2.97
N GLU A 164 -21.25 7.19 -2.77
CA GLU A 164 -21.83 8.04 -3.82
C GLU A 164 -20.91 8.18 -5.03
N ARG A 165 -19.62 8.44 -4.82
CA ARG A 165 -18.62 8.52 -5.90
C ARG A 165 -18.61 7.24 -6.73
N VAL A 166 -18.57 6.09 -6.07
CA VAL A 166 -18.49 4.78 -6.73
C VAL A 166 -19.78 4.46 -7.49
N VAL A 167 -20.95 4.83 -6.96
CA VAL A 167 -22.25 4.69 -7.64
C VAL A 167 -22.33 5.59 -8.87
N VAL A 168 -21.91 6.85 -8.79
CA VAL A 168 -21.89 7.78 -9.94
C VAL A 168 -20.96 7.25 -11.04
N ILE A 169 -19.77 6.79 -10.68
CA ILE A 169 -18.82 6.20 -11.64
C ILE A 169 -19.41 4.96 -12.31
N ALA A 170 -20.07 4.09 -11.54
CA ALA A 170 -20.71 2.89 -12.07
C ALA A 170 -21.88 3.21 -13.01
N LYS A 171 -22.76 4.14 -12.62
CA LYS A 171 -23.85 4.66 -13.46
C LYS A 171 -23.34 5.23 -14.78
N ASN A 172 -22.32 6.09 -14.72
CA ASN A 172 -21.73 6.68 -15.92
C ASN A 172 -21.08 5.63 -16.82
N LYS A 173 -20.46 4.60 -16.23
CA LYS A 173 -19.88 3.49 -17.00
C LYS A 173 -20.98 2.63 -17.64
N ALA A 174 -22.02 2.28 -16.90
CA ALA A 174 -23.16 1.52 -17.41
C ALA A 174 -23.90 2.29 -18.52
N ALA A 175 -24.10 3.61 -18.36
CA ALA A 175 -24.67 4.47 -19.38
C ALA A 175 -23.80 4.54 -20.64
N LYS A 176 -22.46 4.63 -20.50
CA LYS A 176 -21.55 4.57 -21.66
C LYS A 176 -21.58 3.23 -22.37
N MET A 177 -21.67 2.12 -21.63
CA MET A 177 -21.79 0.78 -22.23
C MET A 177 -23.12 0.64 -22.97
N LYS A 178 -24.25 1.04 -22.35
CA LYS A 178 -25.58 1.05 -23.00
C LYS A 178 -25.65 1.96 -24.23
N ALA A 179 -25.00 3.12 -24.20
CA ALA A 179 -24.95 4.05 -25.35
C ALA A 179 -24.06 3.54 -26.50
N ALA A 180 -23.09 2.68 -26.20
CA ALA A 180 -22.30 1.99 -27.22
C ALA A 180 -23.03 0.77 -27.80
N GLU A 181 -24.20 0.42 -27.25
CA GLU A 181 -24.86 -0.88 -27.45
C GLU A 181 -26.35 -0.74 -27.86
N GLY A 182 -26.72 0.25 -28.70
CA GLY A 182 -28.08 0.29 -29.27
C GLY A 182 -28.16 0.81 -30.71
N PRO A 183 -29.16 0.38 -31.53
CA PRO A 183 -30.14 -0.69 -31.35
C PRO A 183 -29.91 -1.89 -32.31
N ALA A 184 -30.02 -3.12 -31.80
CA ALA A 184 -30.22 -4.31 -32.62
C ALA A 184 -31.53 -4.98 -32.20
N GLU A 185 -32.64 -4.52 -32.78
CA GLU A 185 -33.91 -5.25 -32.79
C GLU A 185 -34.54 -5.10 -34.18
N THR A 186 -34.65 -6.20 -34.92
CA THR A 186 -35.86 -6.59 -35.68
C THR A 186 -35.75 -8.07 -36.03
N GLU A 187 -36.71 -8.85 -35.53
CA GLU A 187 -37.00 -10.23 -35.87
C GLU A 187 -37.50 -10.35 -37.33
N THR A 188 -37.13 -11.41 -38.08
CA THR A 188 -38.06 -12.40 -38.69
C THR A 188 -37.29 -13.52 -39.45
N PRO A 189 -37.91 -14.70 -39.67
CA PRO A 189 -37.28 -16.03 -39.82
C PRO A 189 -37.18 -16.54 -41.28
N ALA A 190 -36.69 -17.79 -41.42
CA ALA A 190 -36.47 -18.61 -42.63
C ALA A 190 -35.03 -18.49 -43.17
N GLU A 191 -34.31 -19.55 -43.56
CA GLU A 191 -34.65 -20.93 -43.89
C GLU A 191 -33.32 -21.72 -43.83
N ALA A 192 -33.35 -22.97 -43.36
CA ALA A 192 -32.23 -23.89 -43.58
C ALA A 192 -32.14 -24.21 -45.09
N PRO A 193 -30.95 -24.57 -45.62
CA PRO A 193 -30.80 -25.98 -45.98
C PRO A 193 -29.49 -26.64 -45.56
N LEU A 194 -29.63 -27.97 -45.56
CA LEU A 194 -28.80 -29.10 -45.17
C LEU A 194 -27.58 -29.35 -46.09
N GLU A 195 -26.75 -30.33 -45.66
CA GLU A 195 -25.80 -31.18 -46.42
C GLU A 195 -24.32 -30.76 -46.47
N THR A 196 -23.30 -31.61 -46.34
CA THR A 196 -23.15 -33.05 -46.01
C THR A 196 -21.63 -33.32 -45.79
N SER A 197 -21.35 -34.32 -44.95
CA SER A 197 -20.16 -35.20 -44.73
C SER A 197 -18.80 -34.96 -45.42
N GLU A 198 -17.73 -35.15 -44.64
CA GLU A 198 -16.61 -36.12 -44.78
C GLU A 198 -15.52 -35.72 -43.74
N GLU A 199 -14.83 -36.55 -42.97
CA GLU A 199 -14.66 -38.00 -42.88
C GLU A 199 -14.00 -38.28 -41.51
N ALA A 200 -14.38 -39.38 -40.83
CA ALA A 200 -13.64 -39.96 -39.70
C ALA A 200 -12.60 -40.98 -40.25
N PRO A 201 -11.63 -41.53 -39.48
CA PRO A 201 -11.92 -42.54 -38.44
C PRO A 201 -11.03 -42.40 -37.17
N VAL A 202 -11.56 -42.62 -35.96
CA VAL A 202 -11.60 -43.89 -35.19
C VAL A 202 -10.23 -44.57 -35.04
N GLU A 203 -9.72 -44.62 -33.80
CA GLU A 203 -9.48 -45.87 -33.03
C GLU A 203 -9.03 -45.59 -31.58
N THR A 204 -9.87 -46.00 -30.63
CA THR A 204 -9.54 -46.37 -29.23
C THR A 204 -8.98 -47.80 -29.19
N PRO A 205 -8.70 -48.45 -28.04
CA PRO A 205 -8.11 -48.09 -26.74
C PRO A 205 -6.93 -49.07 -26.39
N VAL A 206 -6.40 -49.07 -25.14
CA VAL A 206 -6.08 -50.27 -24.29
C VAL A 206 -4.88 -50.07 -23.34
N GLU A 207 -5.20 -50.29 -22.06
CA GLU A 207 -4.47 -50.89 -20.92
C GLU A 207 -3.20 -50.30 -20.26
N THR A 208 -3.33 -50.33 -18.92
CA THR A 208 -2.39 -50.12 -17.80
C THR A 208 -1.23 -51.14 -17.77
N PRO A 209 -0.13 -50.93 -17.01
CA PRO A 209 -0.13 -51.32 -15.59
C PRO A 209 0.71 -50.45 -14.61
N VAL A 210 0.39 -50.68 -13.34
CA VAL A 210 1.06 -50.38 -12.06
C VAL A 210 2.56 -50.63 -12.05
N GLU A 211 3.35 -49.81 -11.32
CA GLU A 211 4.36 -50.26 -10.34
C GLU A 211 4.69 -49.15 -9.30
N THR A 212 4.59 -49.52 -8.03
CA THR A 212 5.20 -48.86 -6.85
C THR A 212 6.73 -49.11 -6.83
N PRO A 213 7.54 -48.33 -6.09
CA PRO A 213 7.88 -48.83 -4.74
C PRO A 213 8.06 -47.77 -3.65
N VAL A 214 7.85 -48.28 -2.43
CA VAL A 214 8.26 -47.79 -1.11
C VAL A 214 9.79 -47.74 -0.99
N GLU A 215 10.35 -46.75 -0.29
CA GLU A 215 11.33 -46.98 0.80
C GLU A 215 11.63 -45.70 1.60
N THR A 216 11.41 -45.81 2.92
CA THR A 216 12.01 -45.00 3.99
C THR A 216 13.53 -45.21 4.06
N PRO A 217 14.28 -44.29 4.69
CA PRO A 217 14.89 -44.73 5.95
C PRO A 217 14.88 -43.70 7.08
N VAL A 218 14.76 -44.27 8.28
CA VAL A 218 15.02 -43.71 9.61
C VAL A 218 16.54 -43.56 9.81
N GLU A 219 16.98 -42.47 10.42
CA GLU A 219 18.18 -42.52 11.27
C GLU A 219 18.13 -41.50 12.42
N THR A 220 18.09 -42.05 13.63
CA THR A 220 18.33 -41.43 14.94
C THR A 220 19.83 -41.15 15.10
N PRO A 221 20.24 -40.18 15.93
CA PRO A 221 21.14 -40.61 17.02
C PRO A 221 20.78 -40.03 18.40
N ALA A 222 20.93 -40.90 19.40
CA ALA A 222 20.88 -40.63 20.83
C ALA A 222 22.30 -40.46 21.41
N ALA A 223 22.33 -40.08 22.70
CA ALA A 223 23.46 -39.87 23.62
C ALA A 223 23.89 -38.39 23.71
N ASP A 224 24.09 -37.77 24.87
CA ASP A 224 24.45 -38.30 26.20
C ASP A 224 24.15 -37.26 27.30
N LEU A 225 23.92 -37.69 28.54
CA LEU A 225 23.84 -36.85 29.74
C LEU A 225 25.24 -36.30 30.12
N PRO A 226 25.31 -35.27 30.99
CA PRO A 226 25.84 -35.57 32.33
C PRO A 226 25.18 -34.83 33.52
N GLU A 227 25.28 -35.52 34.65
CA GLU A 227 25.19 -35.21 36.09
C GLU A 227 24.96 -33.75 36.59
N GLU A 228 24.06 -33.64 37.59
CA GLU A 228 24.03 -32.57 38.60
C GLU A 228 25.24 -32.65 39.56
N PRO A 229 25.51 -31.58 40.35
CA PRO A 229 25.02 -31.66 41.73
C PRO A 229 24.51 -30.34 42.35
N SER A 230 23.40 -30.46 43.08
CA SER A 230 23.08 -29.89 44.40
C SER A 230 23.21 -28.37 44.65
N LYS A 231 22.07 -27.73 45.01
CA LYS A 231 21.93 -26.99 46.28
C LYS A 231 20.47 -26.60 46.60
N GLY A 232 19.92 -27.26 47.64
CA GLY A 232 19.15 -26.67 48.74
C GLY A 232 17.75 -26.07 48.48
N PRO A 233 16.69 -26.57 49.15
CA PRO A 233 15.38 -25.93 49.17
C PRO A 233 15.33 -24.84 50.26
N ALA A 234 14.93 -23.63 49.89
CA ALA A 234 14.50 -22.60 50.84
C ALA A 234 12.98 -22.55 50.85
N GLU A 235 12.38 -23.16 51.87
CA GLU A 235 11.02 -22.87 52.33
C GLU A 235 10.94 -21.41 52.82
N ASN A 236 9.92 -20.65 52.40
CA ASN A 236 8.97 -19.99 53.32
C ASN A 236 7.83 -19.28 52.56
N PRO A 237 6.71 -18.92 53.23
CA PRO A 237 5.39 -19.26 52.74
C PRO A 237 4.62 -18.04 52.26
N SER A 238 3.56 -18.34 51.53
CA SER A 238 2.43 -17.45 51.27
C SER A 238 1.82 -16.96 52.58
N ASP A 239 1.61 -15.65 52.70
CA ASP A 239 0.67 -15.05 53.64
C ASP A 239 -0.37 -14.25 52.82
N PRO A 240 -1.68 -14.43 53.02
CA PRO A 240 -2.69 -13.62 52.36
C PRO A 240 -3.15 -12.47 53.28
N SER A 241 -3.00 -11.22 52.82
CA SER A 241 -3.84 -10.06 53.18
C SER A 241 -3.62 -8.93 52.17
#